data_AF-A0A8T2U678-F1
#
_entry.id   AF-A0A8T2U678-F1
#
_cell.length_a   1.000
_cell.length_b   1.000
_cell.length_c   1.000
_cell.angle_alpha   90.00
_cell.angle_beta   90.00
_cell.angle_gamma   90.00
#
_symmetry.space_group_name_H-M   'P 1'
#
loop_
_entity.id
_entity.type
_entity.pdbx_description
1 polymer ?
#
loop_
_entity_poly.entity_id
_entity_poly.type
_entity_poly.pdbx_seq_one_letter_code
_entity_poly.pdbx_strand_id
1 'polypeptide(L)'
;MGFYAEAEKLRSIFKVPTERFYLLKIKALSATDNWPALEKFSLERRPPVGFKPFVDACIEGGNKNEALKYIVKLSNLQEKADAYMRIGLVNEAAEVQSQRDNGELLGRLKLFGQSSSAGNLFENIRDRLSLT
;
A
#
# COMPACT_ATOMS: atom_id res chain seq x y z
N MET A 1 -19.91 -13.54 -20.44
CA MET A 1 -19.13 -12.67 -21.34
C MET A 1 -19.31 -11.24 -20.87
N GLY A 2 -18.24 -10.52 -20.55
CA GLY A 2 -18.32 -9.12 -20.06
C GLY A 2 -18.10 -8.10 -21.18
N PHE A 3 -18.78 -6.96 -21.11
CA PHE A 3 -18.71 -5.85 -22.09
C PHE A 3 -17.55 -4.88 -21.80
N TYR A 4 -16.32 -5.40 -21.75
CA TYR A 4 -15.14 -4.62 -21.34
C TYR A 4 -14.81 -3.49 -22.33
N ALA A 5 -14.98 -3.74 -23.63
CA ALA A 5 -14.69 -2.75 -24.67
C ALA A 5 -15.71 -1.60 -24.65
N GLU A 6 -16.97 -1.91 -24.40
CA GLU A 6 -18.06 -0.93 -24.25
C GLU A 6 -17.85 -0.08 -23.00
N ALA A 7 -17.44 -0.68 -21.88
CA ALA A 7 -17.11 0.04 -20.66
C ALA A 7 -15.99 1.06 -20.87
N GLU A 8 -14.96 0.70 -21.64
CA GLU A 8 -13.85 1.61 -21.97
C GLU A 8 -14.28 2.76 -22.91
N LYS A 9 -15.17 2.48 -23.87
CA LYS A 9 -15.78 3.52 -24.71
C LYS A 9 -16.60 4.51 -23.87
N LEU A 10 -17.42 4.00 -22.95
CA LEU A 10 -18.22 4.85 -22.05
C LEU A 10 -17.32 5.69 -21.13
N ARG A 11 -16.23 5.13 -20.61
CA ARG A 11 -15.23 5.88 -19.84
C ARG A 11 -14.73 7.11 -20.60
N SER A 12 -14.43 6.93 -21.89
CA SER A 12 -13.98 8.02 -22.77
C SER A 12 -15.07 9.06 -23.03
N ILE A 13 -16.28 8.61 -23.40
CA ILE A 13 -17.44 9.48 -23.69
C ILE A 13 -17.77 10.37 -22.50
N PHE A 14 -17.85 9.78 -21.30
CA PHE A 14 -18.21 10.51 -20.09
C PHE A 14 -17.02 11.15 -19.38
N LYS A 15 -15.81 11.05 -19.95
CA LYS A 15 -14.57 11.59 -19.38
C LYS A 15 -14.39 11.21 -17.90
N VAL A 16 -14.67 9.95 -17.57
CA VAL A 16 -14.60 9.48 -16.19
C VAL A 16 -13.16 9.59 -15.70
N PRO A 17 -12.90 10.28 -14.56
CA PRO A 17 -11.55 10.38 -14.00
C PRO A 17 -10.96 8.99 -13.73
N THR A 18 -9.66 8.84 -13.96
CA THR A 18 -8.97 7.54 -13.85
C THR A 18 -9.17 6.90 -12.47
N GLU A 19 -9.06 7.66 -11.39
CA GLU A 19 -9.26 7.15 -10.03
C GLU A 19 -10.68 6.59 -9.83
N ARG A 20 -11.70 7.33 -10.29
CA ARG A 20 -13.10 6.91 -10.20
C ARG A 20 -13.35 5.66 -11.03
N PHE A 21 -12.75 5.55 -12.21
CA PHE A 21 -12.82 4.35 -13.03
C PHE A 21 -12.21 3.13 -12.31
N TYR A 22 -11.05 3.30 -11.66
CA TYR A 22 -10.43 2.23 -10.88
C TYR A 22 -11.35 1.74 -9.76
N LEU A 23 -11.89 2.64 -8.93
CA LEU A 23 -12.81 2.26 -7.86
C LEU A 23 -14.05 1.53 -8.39
N LEU A 24 -14.63 2.02 -9.49
CA LEU A 24 -15.81 1.40 -10.10
C LEU A 24 -15.50 0.00 -10.65
N LYS A 25 -14.37 -0.16 -11.35
CA LYS A 25 -13.96 -1.45 -11.92
C LYS A 25 -13.63 -2.46 -10.83
N ILE A 26 -12.93 -2.05 -9.76
CA ILE A 26 -12.66 -2.91 -8.60
C ILE A 26 -13.98 -3.40 -7.99
N LYS A 27 -14.90 -2.48 -7.70
CA LYS A 27 -16.20 -2.82 -7.11
C LYS A 27 -17.03 -3.74 -7.99
N ALA A 28 -17.03 -3.53 -9.31
CA ALA A 28 -17.76 -4.37 -10.24
C ALA A 28 -17.17 -5.79 -10.34
N LEU A 29 -15.84 -5.89 -10.39
CA LEU A 29 -15.14 -7.17 -10.45
C LEU A 29 -15.28 -7.96 -9.14
N SER A 30 -15.24 -7.30 -7.98
CA SER A 30 -15.44 -7.96 -6.69
C SER A 30 -16.90 -8.34 -6.45
N ALA A 31 -17.86 -7.51 -6.84
CA ALA A 31 -19.29 -7.83 -6.72
C ALA A 31 -19.74 -9.01 -7.61
N THR A 32 -18.91 -9.42 -8.56
CA THR A 32 -19.15 -10.57 -9.44
C THR A 32 -18.17 -11.71 -9.20
N ASP A 33 -17.41 -11.68 -8.10
CA ASP A 33 -16.40 -12.67 -7.73
C ASP A 33 -15.37 -12.97 -8.83
N ASN A 34 -15.15 -12.00 -9.73
CA ASN A 34 -14.25 -12.17 -10.87
C ASN A 34 -12.81 -11.83 -10.48
N TRP A 35 -12.29 -12.59 -9.51
CA TRP A 35 -10.94 -12.44 -8.96
C TRP A 35 -9.83 -12.54 -10.01
N PRO A 36 -9.87 -13.46 -11.00
CA PRO A 36 -8.84 -13.50 -12.05
C PRO A 36 -8.77 -12.22 -12.88
N ALA A 37 -9.92 -11.59 -13.17
CA ALA A 37 -9.95 -10.31 -13.87
C ALA A 37 -9.50 -9.15 -12.97
N LEU A 38 -9.78 -9.20 -11.66
CA LEU A 38 -9.27 -8.24 -10.69
C LEU A 38 -7.74 -8.29 -10.58
N GLU A 39 -7.18 -9.50 -10.53
CA GLU A 39 -5.74 -9.73 -10.52
C GLU A 39 -5.10 -9.18 -11.79
N LYS A 40 -5.62 -9.56 -12.96
CA LYS A 40 -5.17 -9.01 -14.24
C LYS A 40 -5.22 -7.48 -14.24
N PHE A 41 -6.31 -6.89 -13.75
CA PHE A 41 -6.47 -5.44 -13.69
C PHE A 41 -5.42 -4.77 -12.78
N SER A 42 -5.08 -5.39 -11.66
CA SER A 42 -4.06 -4.90 -10.73
C SER A 42 -2.65 -4.85 -11.34
N LEU A 43 -2.41 -5.66 -12.38
CA LEU A 43 -1.12 -5.80 -13.06
C LEU A 43 -0.99 -4.93 -14.31
N GLU A 44 -2.09 -4.37 -14.84
CA GLU A 44 -2.08 -3.56 -16.07
C GLU A 44 -1.18 -2.32 -15.93
N ARG A 45 -1.34 -1.57 -14.83
CA ARG A 45 -0.55 -0.38 -14.45
C ARG A 45 -0.62 -0.19 -12.94
N ARG A 46 0.36 0.51 -12.35
CA ARG A 46 0.30 0.92 -10.94
C ARG A 46 -1.01 1.70 -10.70
N PRO A 47 -1.92 1.22 -9.83
CA PRO A 47 -3.19 1.89 -9.60
C PRO A 47 -2.97 3.29 -9.00
N PRO A 48 -3.58 4.35 -9.55
CA PRO A 48 -3.48 5.69 -8.96
C PRO A 48 -4.12 5.75 -7.56
N VAL A 49 -5.10 4.87 -7.31
CA VAL A 49 -5.79 4.70 -6.02
C VAL A 49 -5.02 3.82 -5.02
N GLY A 50 -3.83 3.33 -5.38
CA GLY A 50 -3.08 2.36 -4.59
C GLY A 50 -3.75 0.97 -4.52
N PHE A 51 -3.26 0.13 -3.61
CA PHE A 51 -3.74 -1.26 -3.46
C PHE A 51 -4.78 -1.45 -2.36
N LYS A 52 -5.00 -0.46 -1.49
CA LYS A 52 -5.97 -0.54 -0.39
C LYS A 52 -7.40 -0.86 -0.88
N PRO A 53 -7.92 -0.25 -1.97
CA PRO A 53 -9.25 -0.61 -2.48
C PRO A 53 -9.34 -2.06 -2.99
N PHE A 54 -8.25 -2.63 -3.52
CA PHE A 54 -8.22 -4.05 -3.92
C PHE A 54 -8.28 -4.97 -2.69
N VAL A 55 -7.53 -4.64 -1.63
CA VAL A 55 -7.56 -5.37 -0.35
C VAL A 55 -8.96 -5.36 0.25
N ASP A 56 -9.57 -4.17 0.37
CA ASP A 56 -10.90 -4.03 0.96
C ASP A 56 -11.93 -4.83 0.19
N ALA A 57 -11.93 -4.74 -1.15
CA ALA A 57 -12.85 -5.47 -2.00
C ALA A 57 -12.72 -7.00 -1.86
N CYS A 58 -11.49 -7.51 -1.69
CA CYS A 58 -11.27 -8.94 -1.47
C CYS A 58 -11.70 -9.40 -0.07
N ILE A 59 -11.49 -8.58 0.95
CA ILE A 59 -11.94 -8.88 2.32
C ILE A 59 -13.47 -8.88 2.38
N GLU A 60 -14.12 -7.89 1.77
CA GLU A 60 -15.59 -7.79 1.68
C GLU A 60 -16.19 -8.96 0.90
N GLY A 61 -15.54 -9.40 -0.18
CA GLY A 61 -15.92 -10.58 -0.95
C GLY A 61 -15.51 -11.92 -0.32
N GLY A 62 -14.92 -11.91 0.88
CA GLY A 62 -14.51 -13.14 1.58
C GLY A 62 -13.33 -13.91 0.97
N ASN A 63 -12.66 -13.37 -0.04
CA ASN A 63 -11.53 -14.02 -0.71
C ASN A 63 -10.19 -13.59 -0.09
N LYS A 64 -9.83 -14.26 1.01
CA LYS A 64 -8.58 -14.00 1.74
C LYS A 64 -7.31 -14.25 0.90
N ASN A 65 -7.32 -15.29 0.08
CA ASN A 65 -6.17 -15.66 -0.76
C ASN A 65 -5.86 -14.57 -1.79
N GLU A 66 -6.90 -13.99 -2.37
CA GLU A 66 -6.75 -12.88 -3.30
C GLU A 66 -6.32 -11.60 -2.58
N ALA A 67 -6.87 -11.32 -1.39
CA ALA A 67 -6.48 -10.17 -0.56
C ALA A 67 -4.96 -10.16 -0.27
N LEU A 68 -4.38 -11.32 0.06
CA LEU A 68 -2.96 -11.47 0.36
C LEU A 68 -2.04 -10.93 -0.74
N LYS A 69 -2.42 -11.11 -2.01
CA LYS A 69 -1.65 -10.62 -3.17
C LYS A 69 -1.53 -9.10 -3.18
N TYR A 70 -2.48 -8.40 -2.56
CA TYR A 70 -2.53 -6.94 -2.50
C TYR A 70 -1.99 -6.37 -1.18
N ILE A 71 -2.19 -7.08 -0.06
CA ILE A 71 -1.69 -6.66 1.25
C ILE A 71 -0.17 -6.47 1.23
N VAL A 72 0.55 -7.40 0.60
CA VAL A 72 2.02 -7.31 0.48
C VAL A 72 2.49 -6.05 -0.26
N LYS A 73 1.63 -5.46 -1.10
CA LYS A 73 1.90 -4.27 -1.92
C LYS A 73 1.51 -2.94 -1.23
N LEU A 74 0.91 -2.99 -0.04
CA LEU A 74 0.61 -1.78 0.75
C LEU A 74 1.90 -1.14 1.26
N SER A 75 2.07 0.15 1.01
CA SER A 75 3.22 0.93 1.48
C SER A 75 3.05 1.45 2.90
N ASN A 76 1.81 1.68 3.35
CA ASN A 76 1.53 2.10 4.72
C ASN A 76 1.52 0.87 5.64
N LEU A 77 2.45 0.83 6.60
CA LEU A 77 2.59 -0.29 7.54
C LEU A 77 1.37 -0.45 8.47
N GLN A 78 0.70 0.64 8.86
CA GLN A 78 -0.52 0.56 9.67
C GLN A 78 -1.64 -0.11 8.87
N GLU A 79 -1.90 0.37 7.65
CA GLU A 79 -2.93 -0.24 6.78
C GLU A 79 -2.63 -1.71 6.47
N LYS A 80 -1.35 -2.06 6.33
CA LYS A 80 -0.90 -3.42 6.09
C LYS A 80 -1.14 -4.33 7.31
N ALA A 81 -0.79 -3.88 8.51
CA ALA A 81 -1.07 -4.61 9.75
C ALA A 81 -2.58 -4.82 9.97
N ASP A 82 -3.37 -3.76 9.78
CA ASP A 82 -4.83 -3.82 9.91
C ASP A 82 -5.46 -4.79 8.92
N ALA A 83 -4.96 -4.83 7.69
CA ALA A 83 -5.42 -5.78 6.69
C ALA A 83 -5.11 -7.23 7.05
N TYR A 84 -3.89 -7.53 7.55
CA TYR A 84 -3.54 -8.86 8.04
C TYR A 84 -4.43 -9.29 9.22
N MET A 85 -4.73 -8.39 10.16
CA MET A 85 -5.69 -8.68 11.23
C MET A 85 -7.08 -9.02 10.70
N ARG A 86 -7.59 -8.23 9.74
CA ARG A 86 -8.92 -8.45 9.16
C ARG A 86 -9.07 -9.79 8.44
N ILE A 87 -7.99 -10.38 7.93
CA ILE A 87 -8.02 -11.72 7.33
C ILE A 87 -7.70 -12.85 8.32
N GLY A 88 -7.35 -12.51 9.57
CA GLY A 88 -7.07 -13.46 10.65
C GLY A 88 -5.60 -13.89 10.76
N LEU A 89 -4.68 -13.17 10.12
CA LEU A 89 -3.24 -13.43 10.14
C LEU A 89 -2.56 -12.57 11.22
N VAL A 90 -2.72 -13.00 12.46
CA VAL A 90 -2.30 -12.24 13.66
C VAL A 90 -0.78 -12.14 13.76
N ASN A 91 -0.05 -13.20 13.39
CA ASN A 91 1.41 -13.23 13.47
C ASN A 91 2.03 -12.22 12.49
N GLU A 92 1.56 -12.23 11.24
CA GLU A 92 1.98 -11.31 10.19
C GLU A 92 1.61 -9.86 10.54
N ALA A 93 0.44 -9.63 11.13
CA ALA A 93 0.05 -8.31 11.62
C ALA A 93 1.00 -7.81 12.73
N ALA A 94 1.34 -8.68 13.68
CA ALA A 94 2.25 -8.35 14.78
C ALA A 94 3.67 -8.04 14.28
N GLU A 95 4.16 -8.78 13.28
CA GLU A 95 5.46 -8.53 12.67
C GLU A 95 5.51 -7.15 12.00
N VAL A 96 4.49 -6.81 11.20
CA VAL A 96 4.40 -5.51 10.53
C VAL A 96 4.29 -4.36 11.54
N GLN A 97 3.53 -4.56 12.63
CA GLN A 97 3.41 -3.58 13.70
C GLN A 97 4.76 -3.33 14.39
N SER A 98 5.50 -4.38 14.73
CA SER A 98 6.85 -4.29 15.30
C SER A 98 7.82 -3.53 14.39
N GLN A 99 7.78 -3.79 13.07
CA GLN A 99 8.59 -3.06 12.10
C GLN A 99 8.27 -1.55 12.09
N ARG A 100 7.00 -1.18 12.21
CA ARG A 100 6.59 0.23 12.27
C ARG A 100 7.10 0.91 13.53
N ASP A 101 6.91 0.29 14.69
CA ASP A 101 7.28 0.86 15.98
C ASP A 101 8.81 1.06 16.07
N ASN A 102 9.59 0.10 15.56
CA ASN A 102 11.04 0.22 15.42
C ASN A 102 11.45 1.39 14.50
N GLY A 103 10.75 1.57 13.37
CA GLY A 103 10.99 2.69 12.46
C GLY A 103 10.73 4.05 13.11
N GLU A 104 9.66 4.17 13.89
CA GLU A 104 9.31 5.39 14.63
C GLU A 104 10.36 5.71 15.71
N LEU A 105 10.79 4.70 16.47
CA LEU A 105 11.85 4.84 17.47
C LEU A 105 13.16 5.32 16.84
N LEU A 106 13.57 4.74 15.70
CA LEU A 106 14.76 5.18 14.96
C LEU A 106 14.62 6.62 14.45
N GLY A 107 13.44 7.00 13.97
CA GLY A 107 13.15 8.37 13.55
C GLY A 107 13.32 9.37 14.70
N ARG A 108 12.76 9.04 15.86
CA ARG A 108 12.90 9.86 17.08
C ARG A 108 14.36 9.98 17.53
N LEU A 109 15.11 8.89 17.55
CA LEU A 109 16.53 8.90 17.92
C LEU A 109 17.38 9.80 17.00
N LYS A 110 17.11 9.80 15.69
CA LYS A 110 17.80 10.71 14.75
C LYS A 110 17.52 12.18 15.06
N LEU A 111 16.26 12.52 15.37
CA LEU A 111 15.89 13.88 15.76
C LEU A 111 16.58 14.31 17.06
N PHE A 112 16.65 13.42 18.06
CA PHE A 112 17.40 13.67 19.30
C PHE A 112 18.90 13.86 19.06
N GLY A 113 19.50 13.07 18.15
CA GLY A 113 20.91 13.21 17.77
C GLY A 113 21.23 14.54 17.09
N GLN A 114 20.31 15.06 16.28
CA GLN A 114 20.43 16.37 15.62
C GLN A 114 20.23 17.56 16.57
N SER A 115 19.39 17.41 17.60
CA SER A 115 19.15 18.46 18.59
C SER A 115 20.19 18.54 19.71
N SER A 116 21.11 17.57 19.78
CA SER A 116 22.13 17.50 20.82
C SER A 116 23.44 18.14 20.34
N SER A 117 24.10 18.95 21.17
CA SER A 117 25.42 19.54 20.88
C SER A 117 26.48 18.51 20.46
N ALA A 118 26.27 17.23 20.81
CA ALA A 118 27.08 16.10 20.39
C ALA A 118 26.97 15.76 18.89
N GLY A 119 25.82 15.99 18.23
CA GLY A 119 25.65 15.75 16.79
C GLY A 119 26.52 16.70 15.96
N ASN A 120 26.50 17.99 16.29
CA ASN A 120 27.34 19.01 15.67
C ASN A 120 28.84 18.76 15.93
N LEU A 121 29.20 18.21 17.09
CA LEU A 121 30.59 17.86 17.39
C LEU A 121 31.08 16.68 16.54
N PHE A 122 30.22 15.66 16.35
CA PHE A 122 30.56 14.48 15.54
C PHE A 122 30.72 14.83 14.06
N GLU A 123 29.88 15.73 13.52
CA GLU A 123 30.03 16.26 12.16
C GLU A 123 31.32 17.07 12.00
N ASN A 124 31.64 17.97 12.94
CA ASN A 124 32.89 18.73 12.91
C ASN A 124 34.14 17.84 12.97
N ILE A 125 34.13 16.77 13.77
CA ILE A 125 35.26 15.83 13.85
C ILE A 125 35.38 15.03 12.54
N ARG A 126 34.25 14.63 11.94
CA ARG A 126 34.23 13.89 10.67
C ARG A 126 34.77 14.74 9.52
N ASP A 127 34.33 15.99 9.38
CA ASP A 127 34.80 16.89 8.33
C ASP A 127 36.31 17.18 8.43
N ARG A 128 36.83 17.24 9.66
CA ARG A 128 38.28 17.40 9.91
C ARG A 128 39.09 16.17 9.53
N LEU A 129 38.52 14.98 9.61
CA LEU A 129 39.19 13.73 9.25
C LEU A 129 39.12 13.41 7.75
N SER A 130 38.14 13.96 7.01
CA SER A 130 37.99 13.76 5.56
C SER A 130 38.84 14.67 4.67
N LEU A 131 39.65 15.57 5.24
CA LEU A 131 40.53 16.50 4.50
C LEU A 131 42.02 16.14 4.58
N THR A 132 42.37 14.87 4.82
CA THR A 132 43.77 14.37 4.72
C THR A 132 43.82 13.19 3.76
#